data_AF-A0A367IL12-F1
#
_entry.id   AF-A0A367IL12-F1
#
_cell.length_a   1.000
_cell.length_b   1.000
_cell.length_c   1.000
_cell.angle_alpha   90.00
_cell.angle_beta   90.00
_cell.angle_gamma   90.00
#
_symmetry.space_group_name_H-M   'P 1'
#
loop_
_entity.id
_entity.type
_entity.pdbx_description
1 polymer ?
#
loop_
_entity_poly.entity_id
_entity_poly.type
_entity_poly.pdbx_seq_one_letter_code
_entity_poly.pdbx_strand_id
1 'polypeptide(L)' 'LLRVGIFCKNALDAQNMEGVLGVQVVGRTATFYVLVLPITGLYVMYELEKEDSKLLGGSNYI' A
#
# COMPACT_ATOMS: atom_id res chain seq x y z
N LEU A 1 -5.59 -5.20 4.21
CA LEU A 1 -5.98 -3.83 3.85
C LEU A 1 -6.10 -2.92 5.06
N LEU A 2 -6.97 -3.20 6.05
CA LEU A 2 -7.21 -2.31 7.21
C LEU A 2 -5.92 -1.83 7.91
N ARG A 3 -4.95 -2.72 8.18
CA ARG A 3 -3.67 -2.34 8.82
C ARG A 3 -2.85 -1.37 7.98
N VAL A 4 -2.80 -1.59 6.65
CA VAL A 4 -2.10 -0.70 5.71
C VAL A 4 -2.82 0.64 5.62
N GLY A 5 -4.15 0.64 5.60
CA GLY A 5 -4.96 1.86 5.62
C GLY A 5 -4.74 2.71 6.87
N ILE A 6 -4.78 2.11 8.07
CA ILE A 6 -4.51 2.83 9.33
C ILE A 6 -3.08 3.37 9.37
N PHE A 7 -2.10 2.57 8.93
CA PHE A 7 -0.70 3.01 8.86
C PHE A 7 -0.56 4.23 7.92
N CYS A 8 -1.10 4.15 6.72
CA CYS A 8 -1.04 5.24 5.73
C CYS A 8 -1.76 6.49 6.25
N LYS A 9 -2.93 6.32 6.89
CA LYS A 9 -3.70 7.43 7.49
C LYS A 9 -2.87 8.15 8.54
N ASN A 10 -2.27 7.40 9.47
CA ASN A 10 -1.46 7.99 10.53
C ASN A 10 -0.22 8.71 9.99
N ALA A 11 0.40 8.17 8.93
CA ALA A 11 1.53 8.83 8.26
C ALA A 11 1.08 10.13 7.58
N LEU A 12 -0.06 10.10 6.89
CA LEU A 12 -0.64 11.27 6.22
C LEU A 12 -0.94 12.38 7.24
N ASP A 13 -1.60 12.03 8.35
CA ASP A 13 -1.99 12.96 9.41
C ASP A 13 -0.78 13.53 10.17
N ALA A 14 0.20 12.68 10.49
CA ALA A 14 1.34 13.08 11.33
C ALA A 14 2.39 13.91 10.58
N GLN A 15 2.51 13.71 9.26
CA GLN A 15 3.57 14.33 8.47
C GLN A 15 3.07 15.33 7.42
N ASN A 16 1.78 15.68 7.47
CA ASN A 16 1.15 16.63 6.53
C ASN A 16 1.45 16.27 5.06
N MET A 17 1.38 14.98 4.74
CA MET A 17 1.66 14.47 3.39
C MET A 17 0.42 14.65 2.50
N GLU A 18 0.63 14.89 1.21
CA GLU A 18 -0.47 14.96 0.23
C GLU A 18 -0.99 13.56 -0.16
N GLY A 19 -0.16 12.54 0.02
CA GLY A 19 -0.53 11.14 -0.21
C GLY A 19 0.52 10.17 0.33
N VAL A 20 0.10 8.93 0.55
CA VAL A 20 0.96 7.87 1.11
C VAL A 20 0.83 6.60 0.28
N LEU A 21 1.97 6.07 -0.19
CA LEU A 21 2.05 4.76 -0.83
C LEU A 21 2.11 3.66 0.24
N GLY A 22 1.09 2.81 0.29
CA GLY A 22 1.03 1.62 1.11
C GLY A 22 1.29 0.36 0.29
N VAL A 23 2.14 -0.54 0.80
CA VAL A 23 2.38 -1.85 0.20
C VAL A 23 1.80 -2.92 1.11
N GLN A 24 0.95 -3.78 0.55
CA GLN A 24 0.44 -4.95 1.25
C GLN A 24 0.96 -6.22 0.59
N VAL A 25 1.73 -7.02 1.33
CA VAL A 25 2.14 -8.34 0.87
C VAL A 25 1.28 -9.40 1.57
N VAL A 26 0.57 -10.22 0.80
CA VAL A 26 -0.21 -11.37 1.29
C VAL A 26 0.17 -12.61 0.47
N GLY A 27 0.82 -13.57 1.12
CA GLY A 27 1.37 -14.73 0.43
C GLY A 27 2.42 -14.28 -0.60
N ARG A 28 2.19 -14.62 -1.87
CA ARG A 28 3.06 -14.22 -2.99
C ARG A 28 2.58 -12.94 -3.68
N THR A 29 1.55 -12.29 -3.20
CA THR A 29 0.99 -11.13 -3.89
C THR A 29 1.38 -9.86 -3.18
N ALA A 30 1.95 -8.91 -3.91
CA ALA A 30 2.15 -7.54 -3.47
C ALA A 30 1.11 -6.65 -4.12
N THR A 31 0.32 -5.96 -3.30
CA THR A 31 -0.63 -4.97 -3.78
C THR A 31 -0.19 -3.58 -3.34
N PHE A 32 -0.15 -2.66 -4.29
CA PHE A 32 0.23 -1.27 -4.08
C PHE A 32 -1.01 -0.41 -3.98
N TYR A 33 -1.04 0.45 -2.97
CA TYR A 33 -2.15 1.36 -2.71
C TYR A 33 -1.65 2.78 -2.53
N VAL A 34 -2.42 3.76 -2.98
CA VAL A 34 -2.20 5.17 -2.63
C VAL A 34 -3.35 5.65 -1.78
N LEU A 35 -3.03 6.13 -0.57
CA LEU A 35 -3.95 6.83 0.30
C LEU A 35 -3.82 8.34 0.11
N VAL A 36 -4.93 9.03 -0.11
CA VAL A 36 -5.02 10.50 -0.17
C VAL A 36 -6.18 11.01 0.66
N LEU A 37 -6.13 12.30 1.02
CA LEU A 37 -7.18 13.02 1.72
C LEU A 37 -7.67 14.18 0.83
N PRO A 38 -8.51 13.91 -0.20
CA PRO A 38 -8.93 14.92 -1.16
C PRO A 38 -9.73 16.07 -0.53
N ILE A 39 -10.48 15.76 0.53
CA ILE A 39 -11.21 16.73 1.36
C ILE A 39 -11.09 16.34 2.82
N THR A 40 -11.17 17.33 3.72
CA THR A 40 -11.07 17.12 5.17
C THR A 40 -12.01 16.01 5.65
N GLY A 41 -11.44 15.00 6.31
CA GLY A 41 -12.18 13.88 6.90
C GLY A 41 -12.49 12.71 5.96
N LEU A 42 -12.21 12.81 4.65
CA LEU A 42 -12.45 11.74 3.68
C LEU A 42 -11.13 11.12 3.18
N TYR A 43 -10.74 9.98 3.73
CA TYR A 43 -9.59 9.23 3.22
C TYR A 43 -10.03 8.32 2.08
N VAL A 44 -9.31 8.38 0.97
CA VAL A 44 -9.53 7.50 -0.18
C VAL A 44 -8.29 6.66 -0.40
N MET A 45 -8.47 5.35 -0.54
CA MET A 45 -7.40 4.40 -0.82
C MET A 45 -7.61 3.79 -2.19
N TYR A 46 -6.75 4.13 -3.14
CA TYR A 46 -6.75 3.60 -4.49
C TYR A 46 -5.83 2.38 -4.55
N GLU A 47 -6.32 1.26 -5.08
CA GLU A 47 -5.46 0.16 -5.52
C GLU A 47 -4.83 0.57 -6.85
N LEU A 48 -3.50 0.57 -6.93
CA LEU A 48 -2.77 0.93 -8.14
C LEU A 48 -2.45 -0.28 -9.00
N GLU A 49 -1.82 -1.27 -8.40
CA GLU A 49 -1.33 -2.46 -9.09
C GLU A 49 -1.27 -3.63 -8.11
N LYS A 50 -1.46 -4.83 -8.65
CA LYS A 50 -1.39 -6.07 -7.89
C LYS A 50 -0.45 -7.03 -8.61
N GLU A 51 0.76 -7.15 -8.07
CA GLU A 51 1.78 -8.03 -8.61
C GLU A 51 1.73 -9.38 -7.88
N ASP A 52 1.35 -10.43 -8.61
CA ASP A 52 1.47 -11.81 -8.17
C ASP A 52 2.89 -12.30 -8.43
N SER A 53 3.69 -12.39 -7.36
CA SER A 53 5.06 -12.86 -7.49
C SER A 53 5.12 -14.34 -7.89
N LYS A 54 5.34 -14.56 -9.18
CA LYS A 54 6.12 -15.71 -9.65
C LYS A 54 7.63 -15.50 -9.40
N LEU A 55 8.06 -14.29 -9.00
CA LEU A 55 9.46 -13.86 -8.88
C LEU A 55 10.02 -13.79 -7.45
N LEU A 56 9.22 -13.92 -6.40
CA LEU A 56 9.71 -13.98 -5.01
C LEU A 56 9.84 -15.42 -4.48
N GLY A 57 9.69 -16.39 -5.39
CA GLY A 57 9.79 -17.83 -5.12
C GLY A 57 10.44 -18.57 -6.29
N GLY A 58 11.70 -18.25 -6.58
CA GLY A 58 12.57 -19.01 -7.47
C GLY A 58 13.89 -19.30 -6.77
N SER A 59 14.02 -20.51 -6.22
CA SER A 59 15.27 -21.04 -5.71
C SER A 59 16.20 -21.44 -6.87
N ASN A 60 17.51 -21.22 -6.67
CA ASN A 60 18.67 -21.79 -7.37
C ASN A 60 18.97 -21.31 -8.79
N TYR A 61 19.87 -20.32 -8.88
CA TYR A 61 20.87 -20.30 -9.95
C TYR A 61 22.12 -21.03 -9.42
N ILE A 62 22.35 -22.21 -10.00
CA ILE A 62 23.57 -23.04 -10.16
C ILE A 62 24.81 -22.63 -9.36
#